data_AF-A0A1B6J1Z0-F1
#
_entry.id   AF-A0A1B6J1Z0-F1
#
_cell.length_a   1.000
_cell.length_b   1.000
_cell.length_c   1.000
_cell.angle_alpha   90.00
_cell.angle_beta   90.00
_cell.angle_gamma   90.00
#
_symmetry.space_group_name_H-M   'P 1'
#
loop_
_entity.id
_entity.type
_entity.pdbx_description
1 polymer ?
#
loop_
_entity_poly.entity_id
_entity_poly.type
_entity_poly.pdbx_seq_one_letter_code
_entity_poly.pdbx_strand_id
1 'polypeptide(L)'
;RNVKIPDVVMYGDCDWKKWRIGLEKAEAQNFARKLMETPANLMTPRAFAQSVVQALCKTSVNVTLRGETWLKEHNMNAFLANTKGSPQPPFLLEMTYNGCDPAIPPIILIGKGITFNSGGLCLKTCEEMKNMRGDMQGAAIVVATFKALANLGLPINVRGLIPLGENMPGGTAARPRDIVKSTSGKSILISPRDFNGNLM
;
A
#
# COMPACT_ATOMS: atom_id res chain seq x y z
N ARG A 1 31.73 3.53 -8.66
CA ARG A 1 31.96 3.89 -10.08
C ARG A 1 30.98 5.01 -10.43
N ASN A 2 31.46 6.21 -10.74
CA ASN A 2 30.59 7.27 -11.30
C ASN A 2 30.25 6.87 -12.74
N VAL A 3 29.08 6.26 -12.93
CA VAL A 3 28.55 6.00 -14.26
C VAL A 3 27.99 7.33 -14.76
N LYS A 4 28.58 7.87 -15.83
CA LYS A 4 28.04 9.05 -16.50
C LYS A 4 26.74 8.62 -17.18
N ILE A 5 25.61 9.05 -16.63
CA ILE A 5 24.29 8.77 -17.21
C ILE A 5 24.19 9.63 -18.48
N PRO A 6 23.89 9.04 -19.65
CA PRO A 6 23.73 9.81 -20.87
C PRO A 6 22.52 10.74 -20.77
N ASP A 7 22.64 11.95 -21.29
CA ASP A 7 21.51 12.86 -21.44
C ASP A 7 20.57 12.31 -22.50
N VAL A 8 19.32 12.03 -22.11
CA VAL A 8 18.29 11.56 -23.02
C VAL A 8 17.48 12.77 -23.46
N VAL A 9 17.58 13.09 -24.74
CA VAL A 9 16.81 14.16 -25.39
C VAL A 9 15.85 13.56 -26.41
N MET A 10 14.71 14.21 -26.60
CA MET A 10 13.74 13.79 -27.61
C MET A 10 14.34 13.97 -29.01
N TYR A 11 14.18 12.97 -29.88
CA TYR A 11 14.61 13.03 -31.28
C TYR A 11 13.38 12.99 -32.19
N GLY A 12 13.25 13.95 -33.11
CA GLY A 12 12.11 14.04 -34.03
C GLY A 12 10.95 14.87 -33.48
N ASP A 13 9.73 14.34 -33.58
CA ASP A 13 8.48 15.05 -33.28
C ASP A 13 8.45 15.61 -31.84
N CYS A 14 8.24 16.93 -31.71
CA CYS A 14 8.38 17.69 -30.46
C CYS A 14 7.15 17.59 -29.54
N ASP A 15 6.57 16.40 -29.35
CA ASP A 15 5.42 16.19 -28.46
C ASP A 15 5.86 16.12 -26.99
N TRP A 16 6.20 17.29 -26.45
CA TRP A 16 6.60 17.48 -25.06
C TRP A 16 5.56 17.01 -24.06
N LYS A 17 4.28 17.02 -24.45
CA LYS A 17 3.20 16.55 -23.58
C LYS A 17 3.27 15.03 -23.42
N LYS A 18 3.38 14.28 -24.51
CA LYS A 18 3.55 12.81 -24.44
C LYS A 18 4.86 12.43 -23.76
N TRP A 19 5.95 13.16 -24.03
CA TRP A 19 7.23 12.95 -23.36
C TRP A 19 7.09 13.08 -21.84
N ARG A 20 6.50 14.18 -21.36
CA ARG A 20 6.25 14.41 -19.93
C ARG A 20 5.38 13.31 -19.34
N ILE A 21 4.32 12.88 -20.02
CA ILE A 21 3.47 11.76 -19.57
C ILE A 21 4.28 10.46 -19.44
N GLY A 22 5.19 10.19 -20.39
CA GLY A 22 6.08 9.03 -20.33
C GLY A 22 7.02 9.07 -19.12
N LEU A 23 7.64 10.22 -18.86
CA LEU A 23 8.51 10.42 -17.70
C LEU A 23 7.76 10.19 -16.38
N GLU A 24 6.58 10.79 -16.21
CA GLU A 24 5.79 10.62 -14.98
C GLU A 24 5.36 9.16 -14.75
N LYS A 25 4.99 8.44 -15.83
CA LYS A 25 4.67 7.01 -15.75
C LYS A 25 5.89 6.19 -15.34
N ALA A 26 7.05 6.44 -15.94
CA ALA A 26 8.28 5.73 -15.61
C ALA A 26 8.73 6.00 -14.17
N GLU A 27 8.66 7.25 -13.73
CA GLU A 27 8.95 7.62 -12.34
C GLU A 27 8.02 6.93 -11.35
N ALA A 28 6.72 6.90 -11.63
CA ALA A 28 5.74 6.21 -10.79
C ALA A 28 6.03 4.71 -10.71
N GLN A 29 6.34 4.06 -11.83
CA GLN A 29 6.74 2.64 -11.85
C GLN A 29 8.02 2.39 -11.04
N ASN A 30 9.04 3.26 -11.17
CA ASN A 30 10.26 3.16 -10.39
C ASN A 30 10.01 3.35 -8.90
N PHE A 31 9.11 4.26 -8.53
CA PHE A 31 8.71 4.46 -7.15
C PHE A 31 7.98 3.25 -6.57
N ALA A 32 7.00 2.68 -7.29
CA ALA A 32 6.36 1.44 -6.89
C ALA A 32 7.39 0.32 -6.69
N ARG A 33 8.31 0.15 -7.66
CA ARG A 33 9.38 -0.86 -7.57
C ARG A 33 10.27 -0.64 -6.35
N LYS A 34 10.64 0.61 -6.05
CA LYS A 34 11.42 0.93 -4.85
C LYS A 34 10.71 0.46 -3.59
N LEU A 35 9.40 0.71 -3.47
CA LEU A 35 8.63 0.27 -2.30
C LEU A 35 8.59 -1.26 -2.18
N MET A 36 8.37 -1.97 -3.29
CA MET A 36 8.24 -3.44 -3.32
C MET A 36 9.56 -4.20 -3.17
N GLU A 37 10.66 -3.65 -3.68
CA GLU A 37 11.99 -4.28 -3.63
C GLU A 37 12.76 -3.93 -2.36
N THR A 38 12.34 -2.89 -1.63
CA THR A 38 12.97 -2.59 -0.35
C THR A 38 12.73 -3.76 0.61
N PRO A 39 13.79 -4.31 1.23
CA PRO A 39 13.66 -5.42 2.17
C PRO A 39 12.71 -5.11 3.33
N ALA A 40 11.96 -6.11 3.79
CA ALA A 40 10.93 -5.94 4.82
C ALA A 40 11.44 -5.37 6.16
N ASN A 41 12.71 -5.64 6.52
CA ASN A 41 13.32 -5.04 7.72
C ASN A 41 13.50 -3.52 7.62
N LEU A 42 13.51 -2.96 6.40
CA LEU A 42 13.58 -1.52 6.15
C LEU A 42 12.21 -0.94 5.75
N MET A 43 11.36 -1.74 5.09
CA MET A 43 10.02 -1.34 4.65
C MET A 43 8.95 -1.86 5.61
N THR A 44 8.96 -1.41 6.86
CA THR A 44 7.89 -1.70 7.82
C THR A 44 6.61 -0.92 7.48
N PRO A 45 5.44 -1.22 8.07
CA PRO A 45 4.21 -0.46 7.83
C PRO A 45 4.37 1.05 8.07
N ARG A 46 5.11 1.42 9.12
CA ARG A 46 5.44 2.82 9.42
C ARG A 46 6.37 3.43 8.38
N ALA A 47 7.42 2.71 7.97
CA ALA A 47 8.37 3.20 6.97
C ALA A 47 7.70 3.37 5.59
N PHE A 48 6.77 2.48 5.24
CA PHE A 48 5.94 2.63 4.05
C PHE A 48 5.13 3.92 4.13
N ALA A 49 4.36 4.14 5.21
CA ALA A 49 3.58 5.36 5.39
C ALA A 49 4.43 6.65 5.33
N GLN A 50 5.62 6.63 5.95
CA GLN A 50 6.57 7.74 5.86
C GLN A 50 7.05 7.99 4.43
N SER A 51 7.35 6.93 3.68
CA SER A 51 7.74 7.02 2.27
C SER A 51 6.63 7.64 1.41
N VAL A 52 5.36 7.31 1.70
CA VAL A 52 4.21 7.93 1.03
C VAL A 52 4.12 9.42 1.32
N VAL A 53 4.18 9.82 2.60
CA VAL A 53 4.12 11.22 2.99
C VAL A 53 5.25 12.02 2.34
N GLN A 54 6.48 11.49 2.33
CA GLN A 54 7.61 12.15 1.67
C GLN A 54 7.43 12.29 0.15
N ALA A 55 6.87 11.27 -0.49
CA ALA A 55 6.65 11.29 -1.94
C ALA A 55 5.52 12.24 -2.37
N LEU A 56 4.52 12.44 -1.50
CA LEU A 56 3.31 13.18 -1.84
C LEU A 56 3.21 14.57 -1.17
N CYS A 57 4.09 14.92 -0.22
CA CYS A 57 3.98 16.17 0.55
C CYS A 57 4.06 17.45 -0.29
N LYS A 58 4.67 17.39 -1.48
CA LYS A 58 4.75 18.53 -2.42
C LYS A 58 3.68 18.49 -3.51
N THR A 59 2.74 17.57 -3.40
CA THR A 59 1.63 17.39 -4.35
C THR A 59 0.33 17.90 -3.76
N SER A 60 -0.75 17.90 -4.55
CA SER A 60 -2.10 18.22 -4.07
C SER A 60 -2.81 17.04 -3.36
N VAL A 61 -2.11 15.92 -3.13
CA VAL A 61 -2.70 14.75 -2.46
C VAL A 61 -2.70 14.97 -0.95
N ASN A 62 -3.87 14.89 -0.32
CA ASN A 62 -3.98 14.80 1.13
C ASN A 62 -3.76 13.35 1.58
N VAL A 63 -2.89 13.15 2.57
CA VAL A 63 -2.56 11.84 3.14
C VAL A 63 -2.94 11.84 4.62
N THR A 64 -3.80 10.91 5.02
CA THR A 64 -4.24 10.70 6.40
C THR A 64 -3.83 9.30 6.86
N LEU A 65 -3.25 9.20 8.06
CA LEU A 65 -2.86 7.92 8.65
C LEU A 65 -3.71 7.65 9.89
N ARG A 66 -4.51 6.57 9.85
CA ARG A 66 -5.32 6.10 10.97
C ARG A 66 -4.57 4.99 11.69
N GLY A 67 -4.26 5.20 12.96
CA GLY A 67 -3.59 4.21 13.81
C GLY A 67 -4.53 3.18 14.41
N GLU A 68 -3.95 2.25 15.16
CA GLU A 68 -4.64 1.11 15.78
C GLU A 68 -5.87 1.49 16.63
N THR A 69 -5.81 2.59 17.40
CA THR A 69 -6.96 3.06 18.20
C THR A 69 -8.17 3.34 17.32
N TRP A 70 -7.95 4.06 16.21
CA TRP A 70 -9.02 4.37 15.25
C TRP A 70 -9.55 3.10 14.59
N LEU A 71 -8.67 2.15 14.23
CA LEU A 71 -9.07 0.86 13.64
C LEU A 71 -9.97 0.06 14.59
N LYS A 72 -9.69 0.08 15.90
CA LYS A 72 -10.50 -0.56 16.93
C LYS A 72 -11.87 0.10 17.07
N GLU A 73 -11.91 1.43 17.15
CA GLU A 73 -13.15 2.22 17.22
C GLU A 73 -14.04 1.99 16.01
N HIS A 74 -13.45 1.72 14.84
CA HIS A 74 -14.15 1.45 13.59
C HIS A 74 -14.38 -0.05 13.34
N ASN A 75 -14.23 -0.91 14.35
CA ASN A 75 -14.50 -2.35 14.28
C ASN A 75 -13.77 -3.10 13.14
N MET A 76 -12.56 -2.68 12.77
CA MET A 76 -11.74 -3.34 11.75
C MET A 76 -11.07 -4.61 12.29
N ASN A 77 -11.83 -5.45 13.00
CA ASN A 77 -11.29 -6.58 13.77
C ASN A 77 -10.68 -7.67 12.89
N ALA A 78 -11.17 -7.86 11.66
CA ALA A 78 -10.58 -8.80 10.71
C ALA A 78 -9.13 -8.40 10.36
N PHE A 79 -8.91 -7.12 10.05
CA PHE A 79 -7.60 -6.59 9.71
C PHE A 79 -6.67 -6.56 10.95
N LEU A 80 -7.20 -6.15 12.11
CA LEU A 80 -6.47 -6.21 13.37
C LEU A 80 -6.05 -7.64 13.74
N ALA A 81 -6.93 -8.63 13.53
CA ALA A 81 -6.60 -10.03 13.78
C ALA A 81 -5.52 -10.57 12.83
N ASN A 82 -5.49 -10.08 11.59
CA ASN A 82 -4.45 -10.46 10.62
C ASN A 82 -3.06 -9.90 10.97
N THR A 83 -2.99 -8.80 11.71
CA THR A 83 -1.74 -8.06 11.97
C THR A 83 -1.22 -8.19 13.40
N LYS A 84 -2.05 -8.63 14.35
CA LYS A 84 -1.71 -8.71 15.79
C LYS A 84 -0.51 -9.59 16.17
N GLY A 85 0.01 -10.40 15.25
CA GLY A 85 1.23 -11.18 15.48
C GLY A 85 2.53 -10.38 15.31
N SER A 86 2.49 -9.23 14.64
CA SER A 86 3.65 -8.37 14.47
C SER A 86 3.80 -7.35 15.60
N PRO A 87 5.03 -7.01 16.03
CA PRO A 87 5.26 -5.85 16.88
C PRO A 87 5.12 -4.50 16.14
N GLN A 88 5.04 -4.51 14.80
CA GLN A 88 4.80 -3.30 14.03
C GLN A 88 3.31 -2.92 14.09
N PRO A 89 2.98 -1.68 14.47
CA PRO A 89 1.58 -1.27 14.56
C PRO A 89 0.92 -1.24 13.17
N PRO A 90 -0.34 -1.67 13.06
CA PRO A 90 -1.10 -1.55 11.82
C PRO A 90 -1.63 -0.13 11.63
N PHE A 91 -1.83 0.25 10.37
CA PHE A 91 -2.40 1.53 9.98
C PHE A 91 -3.41 1.36 8.85
N LEU A 92 -4.41 2.25 8.78
CA LEU A 92 -5.11 2.52 7.52
C LEU A 92 -4.59 3.84 6.96
N LEU A 93 -3.97 3.76 5.79
CA LEU A 93 -3.50 4.92 5.04
C LEU A 93 -4.59 5.34 4.05
N GLU A 94 -5.08 6.56 4.20
CA GLU A 94 -6.07 7.17 3.34
C GLU A 94 -5.42 8.27 2.49
N MET A 95 -5.66 8.25 1.18
CA MET A 95 -5.16 9.27 0.25
C MET A 95 -6.32 9.91 -0.49
N THR A 96 -6.24 11.21 -0.71
CA THR A 96 -7.29 11.99 -1.36
C THR A 96 -6.70 12.93 -2.40
N TYR A 97 -7.19 12.80 -3.63
CA TYR A 97 -6.88 13.69 -4.74
C TYR A 97 -8.19 14.22 -5.32
N ASN A 98 -8.36 15.54 -5.33
CA ASN A 98 -9.51 16.21 -5.92
C ASN A 98 -9.03 17.00 -7.14
N GLY A 99 -9.11 16.39 -8.33
CA GLY A 99 -8.70 17.01 -9.59
C GLY A 99 -9.83 17.69 -10.36
N CYS A 100 -11.09 17.44 -9.98
CA CYS A 100 -12.27 18.06 -10.59
C CYS A 100 -13.29 18.50 -9.54
N ASP A 101 -14.50 18.83 -9.98
CA ASP A 101 -15.60 19.25 -9.11
C ASP A 101 -15.81 18.23 -7.95
N PRO A 102 -15.83 18.66 -6.68
CA PRO A 102 -16.08 17.78 -5.53
C PRO A 102 -17.40 17.00 -5.59
N ALA A 103 -18.38 17.45 -6.37
CA ALA A 103 -19.63 16.75 -6.59
C ALA A 103 -19.49 15.49 -7.47
N ILE A 104 -18.42 15.38 -8.26
CA ILE A 104 -18.15 14.19 -9.08
C ILE A 104 -17.64 13.06 -8.17
N PRO A 105 -18.32 11.90 -8.13
CA PRO A 105 -17.92 10.78 -7.30
C PRO A 105 -16.47 10.34 -7.58
N PRO A 106 -15.66 10.09 -6.54
CA PRO A 106 -14.28 9.67 -6.73
C PRO A 106 -14.18 8.21 -7.17
N ILE A 107 -13.11 7.90 -7.91
CA ILE A 107 -12.67 6.51 -8.10
C ILE A 107 -11.99 6.05 -6.80
N ILE A 108 -12.39 4.89 -6.29
CA ILE A 108 -11.76 4.29 -5.09
C ILE A 108 -10.73 3.25 -5.53
N LEU A 109 -9.48 3.45 -5.11
CA LEU A 109 -8.39 2.50 -5.31
C LEU A 109 -8.01 1.88 -3.97
N ILE A 110 -8.10 0.55 -3.87
CA ILE A 110 -7.75 -0.19 -2.67
C ILE A 110 -6.50 -1.03 -2.94
N GLY A 111 -5.48 -0.88 -2.11
CA GLY A 111 -4.21 -1.59 -2.26
C GLY A 111 -3.91 -2.43 -1.03
N LYS A 112 -3.74 -3.75 -1.20
CA LYS A 112 -3.21 -4.62 -0.14
C LYS A 112 -1.81 -4.14 0.28
N GLY A 113 -1.64 -3.90 1.59
CA GLY A 113 -0.46 -3.27 2.18
C GLY A 113 0.27 -4.14 3.21
N ILE A 114 0.41 -5.44 2.96
CA ILE A 114 1.17 -6.32 3.86
C ILE A 114 2.66 -6.22 3.55
N THR A 115 3.42 -5.55 4.42
CA THR A 115 4.85 -5.30 4.18
C THR A 115 5.71 -6.54 4.34
N PHE A 116 5.23 -7.52 5.11
CA PHE A 116 5.76 -8.87 5.12
C PHE A 116 4.69 -9.88 5.52
N ASN A 117 4.68 -11.02 4.82
CA ASN A 117 3.74 -12.10 5.05
C ASN A 117 4.45 -13.42 5.31
N SER A 118 4.58 -13.79 6.58
CA SER A 118 5.07 -15.11 6.99
C SER A 118 4.00 -16.20 6.90
N GLY A 119 2.72 -15.85 6.75
CA GLY A 119 1.57 -16.74 6.93
C GLY A 119 0.98 -16.75 8.35
N GLY A 120 1.60 -16.06 9.32
CA GLY A 120 1.13 -16.02 10.71
C GLY A 120 1.48 -17.33 11.43
N LEU A 121 0.53 -17.90 12.18
CA LEU A 121 0.71 -19.24 12.78
C LEU A 121 0.66 -20.36 11.75
N CYS A 122 -0.01 -20.13 10.61
CA CYS A 122 0.04 -21.03 9.45
C CYS A 122 1.26 -20.69 8.60
N LEU A 123 2.45 -20.94 9.15
CA LEU A 123 3.70 -20.47 8.57
C LEU A 123 3.88 -20.99 7.13
N LYS A 124 4.22 -20.08 6.24
CA LYS A 124 4.68 -20.39 4.89
C LYS A 124 5.98 -21.17 4.93
N THR A 125 6.23 -21.96 3.89
CA THR A 125 7.54 -22.54 3.66
C THR A 125 8.58 -21.46 3.34
N CYS A 126 9.86 -21.77 3.50
CA CYS A 126 10.95 -20.83 3.17
C CYS A 126 10.88 -20.33 1.72
N GLU A 127 10.52 -21.21 0.78
CA GLU A 127 10.42 -20.85 -0.64
C GLU A 127 9.26 -19.87 -0.89
N GLU A 128 8.10 -20.11 -0.27
CA GLU A 128 6.95 -19.20 -0.35
C GLU A 128 7.26 -17.84 0.30
N MET A 129 8.06 -17.80 1.36
CA MET A 129 8.41 -16.55 2.07
C MET A 129 9.39 -15.66 1.31
N LYS A 130 10.19 -16.21 0.38
CA LYS A 130 11.26 -15.49 -0.33
C LYS A 130 10.80 -14.20 -0.99
N ASN A 131 9.56 -14.18 -1.50
CA ASN A 131 8.99 -13.05 -2.24
C ASN A 131 8.01 -12.21 -1.41
N MET A 132 7.80 -12.53 -0.13
CA MET A 132 6.73 -11.93 0.69
C MET A 132 7.01 -10.51 1.15
N ARG A 133 8.20 -9.95 0.86
CA ARG A 133 8.42 -8.49 0.89
C ARG A 133 7.54 -7.74 -0.11
N GLY A 134 7.16 -8.41 -1.21
CA GLY A 134 6.31 -7.87 -2.27
C GLY A 134 4.81 -7.99 -1.99
N ASP A 135 4.39 -8.52 -0.82
CA ASP A 135 2.96 -8.71 -0.49
C ASP A 135 2.20 -7.38 -0.26
N MET A 136 2.88 -6.25 -0.48
CA MET A 136 2.38 -4.87 -0.48
C MET A 136 2.37 -4.23 -1.89
N GLN A 137 2.54 -5.02 -2.96
CA GLN A 137 2.58 -4.49 -4.33
C GLN A 137 1.34 -3.70 -4.73
N GLY A 138 0.16 -4.12 -4.25
CA GLY A 138 -1.10 -3.40 -4.50
C GLY A 138 -1.06 -2.01 -3.90
N ALA A 139 -0.62 -1.89 -2.64
CA ALA A 139 -0.39 -0.60 -1.99
C ALA A 139 0.61 0.27 -2.78
N ALA A 140 1.75 -0.30 -3.18
CA ALA A 140 2.78 0.43 -3.92
C ALA A 140 2.25 1.02 -5.24
N ILE A 141 1.47 0.24 -6.00
CA ILE A 141 0.86 0.67 -7.26
C ILE A 141 -0.16 1.78 -7.02
N VAL A 142 -0.99 1.68 -5.98
CA VAL A 142 -1.96 2.73 -5.65
C VAL A 142 -1.24 4.03 -5.32
N VAL A 143 -0.22 4.03 -4.45
CA VAL A 143 0.52 5.26 -4.12
C VAL A 143 1.23 5.84 -5.35
N ALA A 144 1.88 5.00 -6.17
CA ALA A 144 2.52 5.45 -7.39
C ALA A 144 1.53 6.07 -8.38
N THR A 145 0.31 5.53 -8.45
CA THR A 145 -0.78 6.12 -9.24
C THR A 145 -1.12 7.50 -8.72
N PHE A 146 -1.29 7.69 -7.41
CA PHE A 146 -1.53 9.01 -6.81
C PHE A 146 -0.42 10.02 -7.13
N LYS A 147 0.85 9.60 -7.08
CA LYS A 147 1.98 10.45 -7.47
C LYS A 147 1.84 10.92 -8.93
N ALA A 148 1.57 10.00 -9.85
CA ALA A 148 1.41 10.32 -11.28
C ALA A 148 0.20 11.22 -11.55
N LEU A 149 -0.94 10.93 -10.91
CA LEU A 149 -2.17 11.73 -11.05
C LEU A 149 -1.94 13.18 -10.66
N ALA A 150 -1.30 13.40 -9.51
CA ALA A 150 -1.05 14.73 -8.99
C ALA A 150 -0.01 15.49 -9.83
N ASN A 151 1.07 14.84 -10.25
CA ASN A 151 2.09 15.45 -11.11
C ASN A 151 1.55 15.80 -12.50
N LEU A 152 0.63 14.99 -13.04
CA LEU A 152 0.01 15.25 -14.34
C LEU A 152 -1.17 16.23 -14.27
N GLY A 153 -1.68 16.52 -13.07
CA GLY A 153 -2.84 17.39 -12.88
C GLY A 153 -4.10 16.84 -13.55
N LEU A 154 -4.38 15.55 -13.41
CA LEU A 154 -5.53 14.94 -14.09
C LEU A 154 -6.87 15.45 -13.50
N PRO A 155 -7.86 15.78 -14.32
CA PRO A 155 -9.13 16.34 -13.86
C PRO A 155 -10.09 15.26 -13.34
N ILE A 156 -9.68 14.47 -12.35
CA ILE A 156 -10.47 13.39 -11.74
C ILE A 156 -10.35 13.38 -10.23
N ASN A 157 -11.39 12.93 -9.54
CA ASN A 157 -11.35 12.70 -8.09
C ASN A 157 -10.98 11.24 -7.80
N VAL A 158 -10.02 11.01 -6.89
CA VAL A 158 -9.56 9.66 -6.52
C VAL A 158 -9.34 9.56 -5.01
N ARG A 159 -9.80 8.46 -4.41
CA ARG A 159 -9.51 8.10 -3.00
C ARG A 159 -8.74 6.78 -2.95
N GLY A 160 -7.70 6.74 -2.13
CA GLY A 160 -6.84 5.59 -1.93
C GLY A 160 -7.03 5.06 -0.53
N LEU A 161 -7.30 3.76 -0.38
CA LEU A 161 -7.40 3.09 0.92
C LEU A 161 -6.40 1.94 0.97
N ILE A 162 -5.48 2.00 1.94
CA ILE A 162 -4.41 1.02 2.06
C ILE A 162 -4.32 0.55 3.53
N PRO A 163 -4.84 -0.64 3.85
CA PRO A 163 -4.56 -1.28 5.13
C PRO A 163 -3.10 -1.75 5.15
N LEU A 164 -2.28 -1.13 6.01
CA LEU A 164 -0.85 -1.39 6.18
C LEU A 164 -0.57 -2.20 7.44
N GLY A 165 0.11 -3.34 7.29
CA GLY A 165 0.49 -4.17 8.43
C GLY A 165 1.43 -5.30 8.04
N GLU A 166 1.73 -6.19 8.99
CA GLU A 166 2.52 -7.39 8.76
C GLU A 166 1.75 -8.61 9.25
N ASN A 167 1.81 -9.71 8.50
CA ASN A 167 1.29 -10.99 8.95
C ASN A 167 2.45 -11.83 9.49
N MET A 168 2.60 -11.87 10.81
CA MET A 168 3.73 -12.49 11.53
C MET A 168 3.25 -13.56 12.51
N PRO A 169 4.03 -14.62 12.78
CA PRO A 169 3.82 -15.42 13.98
C PRO A 169 4.09 -14.57 15.23
N GLY A 170 3.43 -14.90 16.33
CA GLY A 170 3.64 -14.22 17.61
C GLY A 170 2.69 -14.76 18.67
N GLY A 171 2.99 -14.51 19.94
CA GLY A 171 2.14 -14.97 21.06
C GLY A 171 0.72 -14.41 21.02
N THR A 172 0.53 -13.29 20.32
CA THR A 172 -0.76 -12.64 20.11
C THR A 172 -1.40 -12.95 18.76
N ALA A 173 -0.73 -13.70 17.86
CA ALA A 173 -1.19 -13.95 16.49
C ALA A 173 -2.58 -14.63 16.44
N ALA A 174 -3.28 -14.46 15.31
CA ALA A 174 -4.57 -15.12 15.12
C ALA A 174 -4.34 -16.62 14.95
N ARG A 175 -5.19 -17.40 15.62
CA ARG A 175 -5.13 -18.86 15.54
C ARG A 175 -6.03 -19.34 14.42
N PRO A 176 -5.65 -20.43 13.75
CA PRO A 176 -6.57 -21.17 12.91
C PRO A 176 -7.86 -21.43 13.67
N ARG A 177 -9.00 -21.24 13.00
CA ARG A 177 -10.35 -21.44 13.55
C ARG A 177 -10.81 -20.39 14.57
N ASP A 178 -10.03 -19.35 14.86
CA ASP A 178 -10.56 -18.17 15.55
C ASP A 178 -11.71 -17.56 14.71
N ILE A 179 -12.73 -17.01 15.38
CA ILE A 179 -13.83 -16.30 14.73
C ILE A 179 -13.69 -14.81 15.01
N VAL A 180 -13.70 -14.00 13.95
CA VAL A 180 -13.59 -12.54 14.03
C VAL A 180 -14.80 -11.87 13.38
N LYS A 181 -15.23 -10.72 13.90
CA LYS A 181 -16.31 -9.94 13.27
C LYS A 181 -15.74 -8.91 12.31
N SER A 182 -16.19 -8.92 11.06
CA SER A 182 -15.88 -7.86 10.09
C SER A 182 -16.59 -6.55 10.44
N THR A 183 -16.16 -5.46 9.80
CA THR A 183 -16.81 -4.15 9.84
C THR A 183 -18.28 -4.19 9.38
N SER A 184 -18.63 -5.15 8.51
CA SER A 184 -20.02 -5.37 8.04
C SER A 184 -20.90 -6.17 9.03
N GLY A 185 -20.36 -6.55 10.18
CA GLY A 185 -21.05 -7.37 11.18
C GLY A 185 -21.01 -8.88 10.90
N LYS A 186 -20.55 -9.31 9.72
CA LYS A 186 -20.39 -10.74 9.38
C LYS A 186 -19.27 -11.37 10.20
N SER A 187 -19.53 -12.57 10.72
CA SER A 187 -18.52 -13.42 11.37
C SER A 187 -17.67 -14.14 10.31
N ILE A 188 -16.35 -14.14 10.51
CA ILE A 188 -15.37 -14.78 9.63
C ILE A 188 -14.63 -15.82 10.45
N LEU A 189 -14.62 -17.06 9.98
CA LEU A 189 -13.80 -18.13 10.51
C LEU A 189 -12.41 -18.07 9.86
N ILE A 190 -11.36 -17.90 10.66
CA ILE A 190 -9.99 -17.86 10.17
C ILE A 190 -9.59 -19.26 9.68
N SER A 191 -9.21 -19.32 8.40
CA SER A 191 -8.80 -20.55 7.73
C SER A 191 -7.47 -21.09 8.31
N PRO A 192 -7.28 -22.42 8.36
CA PRO A 192 -5.97 -23.01 8.68
C PRO A 192 -4.94 -22.87 7.54
N ARG A 193 -5.27 -22.14 6.46
CA ARG A 193 -4.34 -21.77 5.38
C ARG A 193 -4.19 -20.26 5.35
N ASP A 194 -3.01 -19.78 4.95
CA ASP A 194 -2.78 -18.34 4.79
C ASP A 194 -3.64 -17.76 3.66
N PHE A 195 -4.64 -16.98 4.05
CA PHE A 195 -5.49 -16.16 3.18
C PHE A 195 -5.58 -14.73 3.71
N ASN A 196 -4.45 -14.15 4.13
CA ASN A 196 -4.38 -12.81 4.73
C ASN A 196 -5.10 -11.71 3.91
N GLY A 197 -5.13 -11.86 2.58
CA GLY A 197 -5.80 -10.97 1.63
C GLY A 197 -7.29 -10.79 1.91
N ASN A 198 -7.95 -11.83 2.42
CA ASN A 198 -9.39 -11.85 2.65
C ASN A 198 -9.80 -11.26 4.01
N LEU A 199 -8.81 -10.96 4.87
CA LEU A 199 -9.02 -10.39 6.20
C LEU A 199 -8.71 -8.88 6.25
N MET A 200 -8.30 -8.28 5.13
CA MET A 200 -7.97 -6.86 5.00
C MET A 200 -9.18 -5.99 4.70
#